data_AF-A0A8S3IYT2-F1
#
_entry.id   AF-A0A8S3IYT2-F1
#
_cell.length_a   1.000
_cell.length_b   1.000
_cell.length_c   1.000
_cell.angle_alpha   90.00
_cell.angle_beta   90.00
_cell.angle_gamma   90.00
#
_symmetry.space_group_name_H-M   'P 1'
#
loop_
_entity.id
_entity.type
_entity.pdbx_description
1 polymer ?
#
loop_
_entity_poly.entity_id
_entity_poly.type
_entity_poly.pdbx_seq_one_letter_code
_entity_poly.pdbx_strand_id
1 'polypeptide(L)'
;VLLIDGKRLTQSLPIIEYLDETYKMPRLLPDNPYQRYQARMISEIIASGIQPIQNISVLRRVGEDKKVEWARHYIKTGLDGKQMID
;
A
#
# COMPACT_ATOMS: atom_id res chain seq x y z
N VAL A 1 -11.85 -4.54 5.00
CA VAL A 1 -12.07 -5.83 5.69
C VAL A 1 -12.63 -6.79 4.66
N LEU A 2 -12.18 -8.04 4.66
CA LEU A 2 -12.70 -9.11 3.79
C LEU A 2 -13.31 -10.21 4.65
N LEU A 3 -14.51 -10.69 4.28
CA LEU A 3 -15.15 -11.86 4.88
C LEU A 3 -15.12 -12.99 3.84
N ILE A 4 -14.41 -14.09 4.15
CA ILE A 4 -14.21 -15.20 3.21
C ILE A 4 -14.01 -16.51 3.99
N ASP A 5 -14.65 -17.59 3.56
CA ASP A 5 -14.54 -18.93 4.17
C ASP A 5 -14.69 -18.94 5.71
N GLY A 6 -15.66 -18.19 6.22
CA GLY A 6 -15.93 -18.04 7.67
C GLY A 6 -14.88 -17.22 8.44
N LYS A 7 -13.94 -16.57 7.75
CA LYS A 7 -12.86 -15.76 8.35
C LYS A 7 -13.09 -14.28 8.12
N ARG A 8 -12.62 -13.46 9.07
CA ARG A 8 -12.57 -12.00 8.95
C ARG A 8 -11.13 -11.54 8.84
N LEU A 9 -10.74 -11.08 7.65
CA LEU A 9 -9.38 -10.63 7.35
C LEU A 9 -9.30 -9.10 7.32
N THR A 10 -8.16 -8.56 7.76
CA THR A 10 -7.86 -7.12 7.81
C THR A 10 -6.44 -6.84 7.31
N GLN A 11 -6.15 -5.58 7.01
CA GLN A 11 -4.96 -5.11 6.28
C GLN A 11 -4.98 -5.50 4.80
N SER A 12 -4.78 -4.52 3.92
CA SER A 12 -4.93 -4.72 2.48
C SER A 12 -3.89 -5.67 1.90
N LEU A 13 -2.60 -5.44 2.18
CA LEU A 13 -1.52 -6.29 1.65
C LEU A 13 -1.60 -7.74 2.17
N PRO A 14 -1.79 -8.01 3.48
CA PRO A 14 -2.01 -9.37 3.96
C PRO A 14 -3.23 -10.07 3.35
N ILE A 15 -4.32 -9.35 3.08
CA ILE A 15 -5.48 -9.91 2.36
C ILE A 15 -5.08 -10.31 0.93
N ILE A 16 -4.36 -9.44 0.22
CA ILE A 16 -3.91 -9.71 -1.16
C ILE A 16 -2.98 -10.92 -1.20
N GLU A 17 -2.04 -11.03 -0.25
CA GLU A 17 -1.15 -12.18 -0.17
C GLU A 17 -1.91 -13.47 0.15
N TYR A 18 -2.84 -13.43 1.10
CA TYR A 18 -3.71 -14.56 1.40
C TYR A 18 -4.48 -15.05 0.16
N LEU A 19 -5.00 -14.12 -0.65
CA LEU A 19 -5.72 -14.45 -1.88
C LEU A 19 -4.77 -15.05 -2.94
N ASP A 20 -3.57 -14.52 -3.12
CA ASP A 20 -2.57 -15.07 -4.04
C ASP A 20 -2.12 -16.50 -3.64
N GLU A 21 -2.04 -16.77 -2.34
CA GLU A 21 -1.66 -18.08 -1.80
C GLU A 21 -2.79 -19.12 -1.89
N THR A 22 -4.04 -18.70 -1.71
CA THR A 22 -5.20 -19.61 -1.65
C THR A 22 -5.91 -19.77 -3.00
N TYR A 23 -5.85 -18.77 -3.89
CA TYR A 23 -6.45 -18.79 -5.23
C TYR A 23 -5.36 -18.72 -6.30
N LYS A 24 -4.83 -19.91 -6.65
CA LYS A 24 -3.61 -20.05 -7.47
C LYS A 24 -3.71 -19.53 -8.91
N MET A 25 -4.91 -19.20 -9.42
CA MET A 25 -5.11 -18.67 -10.79
C MET A 25 -6.30 -17.69 -10.84
N PRO A 26 -6.12 -16.49 -11.45
CA PRO A 26 -4.85 -15.92 -11.90
C PRO A 26 -3.97 -15.50 -10.70
N ARG A 27 -2.65 -15.68 -10.82
CA ARG A 27 -1.71 -15.18 -9.80
C ARG A 27 -1.65 -13.66 -9.84
N LEU A 28 -1.60 -13.05 -8.66
CA LEU A 28 -1.42 -11.60 -8.49
C LEU A 28 0.07 -11.24 -8.51
N LEU A 29 0.92 -12.15 -8.04
CA LEU A 29 2.35 -11.95 -7.94
C LEU A 29 3.13 -12.83 -8.93
N PRO A 30 4.25 -12.34 -9.50
CA PRO A 30 5.10 -13.12 -10.40
C PRO A 30 5.64 -14.41 -9.77
N ASP A 31 5.94 -15.40 -10.60
CA ASP A 31 6.61 -16.64 -10.18
C ASP A 31 8.10 -16.43 -9.87
N ASN A 32 8.76 -15.53 -10.60
CA ASN A 32 10.16 -15.23 -10.36
C ASN A 32 10.33 -14.55 -8.98
N PRO A 33 11.16 -15.10 -8.06
CA PRO A 33 11.29 -14.57 -6.71
C PRO A 33 11.74 -13.10 -6.65
N TYR A 34 12.63 -12.68 -7.55
CA TYR A 34 13.11 -11.30 -7.58
C TYR A 34 12.04 -10.34 -8.10
N GLN A 35 11.29 -10.72 -9.14
CA GLN A 35 10.16 -9.91 -9.61
C GLN A 35 9.04 -9.84 -8.55
N ARG A 36 8.81 -10.92 -7.80
CA ARG A 36 7.88 -10.93 -6.67
C ARG A 36 8.34 -10.00 -5.55
N TYR A 37 9.65 -9.96 -5.24
CA TYR A 37 10.23 -8.97 -4.34
C TYR A 37 9.99 -7.54 -4.84
N GLN A 38 10.25 -7.26 -6.12
CA GLN A 38 10.02 -5.93 -6.70
C GLN A 38 8.55 -5.49 -6.60
N ALA A 39 7.60 -6.40 -6.90
CA ALA A 39 6.18 -6.13 -6.77
C ALA A 39 5.77 -5.79 -5.33
N ARG A 40 6.30 -6.54 -4.35
CA ARG A 40 6.08 -6.27 -2.92
C ARG A 40 6.70 -4.96 -2.47
N MET A 41 7.95 -4.69 -2.88
CA MET A 41 8.64 -3.44 -2.58
C MET A 41 7.83 -2.23 -3.04
N ILE A 42 7.37 -2.22 -4.30
CA ILE A 42 6.52 -1.14 -4.84
C ILE A 42 5.22 -1.03 -4.04
N SER A 43 4.60 -2.16 -3.71
CA SER A 43 3.35 -2.19 -2.94
C SER A 43 3.54 -1.60 -1.54
N GLU A 44 4.66 -1.90 -0.87
CA GLU A 44 4.99 -1.37 0.47
C GLU A 44 5.33 0.12 0.45
N ILE A 45 6.03 0.61 -0.57
CA ILE A 45 6.25 2.06 -0.76
C ILE A 45 4.92 2.80 -0.76
N ILE A 46 3.92 2.26 -1.46
CA ILE A 46 2.60 2.88 -1.54
C ILE A 46 1.82 2.68 -0.23
N ALA A 47 1.71 1.45 0.25
CA ALA A 47 0.82 1.09 1.36
C ALA A 47 1.32 1.59 2.72
N SER A 48 2.65 1.59 2.92
CA SER A 48 3.29 1.93 4.19
C SER A 48 4.01 3.28 4.12
N GLY A 49 4.66 3.59 3.00
CA GLY A 49 5.41 4.84 2.83
C GLY A 49 4.55 6.06 2.49
N ILE A 50 3.56 5.89 1.60
CA ILE A 50 2.75 7.02 1.09
C ILE A 50 1.39 7.10 1.79
N GLN A 51 0.61 6.01 1.74
CA GLN A 51 -0.80 6.01 2.11
C GLN A 51 -1.06 6.51 3.54
N PRO A 52 -0.30 6.10 4.58
CA PRO A 52 -0.64 6.48 5.94
C PRO A 52 -0.47 7.99 6.19
N ILE A 53 0.50 8.62 5.52
CA ILE A 53 0.81 10.06 5.67
C ILE A 53 -0.29 10.95 5.08
N GLN A 54 -0.94 10.47 4.01
CA GLN A 54 -2.08 11.14 3.38
C GLN A 54 -3.44 10.56 3.80
N ASN A 55 -3.48 9.71 4.84
CA ASN A 55 -4.73 9.16 5.34
C ASN A 55 -5.67 10.29 5.79
N ILE A 56 -6.98 10.13 5.58
CA ILE A 56 -8.00 11.12 5.95
C ILE A 56 -7.86 11.57 7.41
N SER A 57 -7.55 10.66 8.34
CA SER A 57 -7.34 10.99 9.75
C SER A 57 -6.14 11.93 9.97
N VAL A 58 -5.08 11.79 9.18
CA VAL A 58 -3.90 12.67 9.19
C VAL A 58 -4.24 13.99 8.49
N LEU A 59 -4.86 13.95 7.32
CA LEU A 59 -5.25 15.15 6.57
C LEU A 59 -6.18 16.07 7.38
N ARG A 60 -7.10 15.49 8.17
CA ARG A 60 -7.95 16.26 9.09
C ARG A 60 -7.15 17.03 10.15
N ARG A 61 -5.98 16.52 10.56
CA ARG A 61 -5.07 17.22 11.50
C ARG A 61 -4.21 18.28 10.81
N VAL A 62 -3.90 18.10 9.52
CA VAL A 62 -3.15 19.07 8.70
C VAL A 62 -3.99 20.32 8.43
N GLY A 63 -5.31 20.19 8.36
CA GLY A 63 -6.25 21.28 8.12
C GLY A 63 -6.66 21.40 6.65
N GLU A 64 -7.86 21.95 6.42
CA GLU A 64 -8.53 21.97 5.11
C GLU A 64 -7.72 22.69 4.02
N ASP A 65 -7.07 23.81 4.36
CA ASP A 65 -6.33 24.61 3.40
C ASP A 65 -5.02 23.94 2.92
N LYS A 66 -4.44 23.08 3.75
CA LYS A 66 -3.12 22.46 3.51
C LYS A 66 -3.19 21.00 3.10
N LYS A 67 -4.32 20.32 3.30
CA LYS A 67 -4.43 18.86 3.06
C LYS A 67 -4.08 18.43 1.63
N VAL A 68 -4.43 19.25 0.64
CA VAL A 68 -4.19 18.92 -0.79
C VAL A 68 -2.71 19.05 -1.12
N GLU A 69 -2.07 20.14 -0.68
CA GLU A 69 -0.63 20.35 -0.85
C GLU A 69 0.16 19.25 -0.15
N TRP A 70 -0.20 18.94 1.10
CA TRP A 70 0.40 17.86 1.88
C TRP A 70 0.31 16.51 1.18
N ALA A 71 -0.89 16.09 0.76
CA ALA A 71 -1.07 14.82 0.07
C ALA A 71 -0.24 14.77 -1.23
N ARG A 72 -0.27 15.83 -2.04
CA ARG A 72 0.52 15.91 -3.29
C ARG A 72 2.02 15.80 -3.03
N HIS A 73 2.53 16.49 -2.01
CA HIS A 73 3.93 16.45 -1.65
C HIS A 73 4.39 15.03 -1.34
N TYR A 74 3.71 14.33 -0.42
CA TYR A 74 4.13 13.00 0.00
C TYR A 74 3.88 11.92 -1.06
N ILE A 75 2.80 12.02 -1.84
CA ILE A 75 2.60 11.14 -3.00
C ILE A 75 3.74 11.30 -4.00
N LYS A 76 4.10 12.54 -4.34
CA LYS A 76 5.20 12.81 -5.28
C LYS A 76 6.54 12.33 -4.74
N THR A 77 6.89 12.67 -3.50
CA THR A 77 8.16 12.29 -2.87
C THR A 77 8.32 10.77 -2.76
N GLY A 78 7.25 10.06 -2.42
CA GLY A 78 7.27 8.59 -2.36
C GLY A 78 7.40 7.94 -3.74
N LEU A 79 6.68 8.42 -4.75
CA LEU A 79 6.78 7.89 -6.13
C LEU A 79 8.11 8.24 -6.80
N ASP A 80 8.71 9.38 -6.45
CA ASP A 80 10.06 9.77 -6.87
C ASP A 80 11.17 8.94 -6.17
N GLY A 81 10.81 8.08 -5.19
CA GLY A 81 11.76 7.26 -4.42
C GLY A 81 12.58 8.03 -3.39
N LYS A 82 12.30 9.32 -3.17
CA LYS A 82 13.09 10.20 -2.29
C LYS A 82 12.92 9.89 -0.81
N GLN A 83 11.79 9.29 -0.42
CA GLN A 83 11.50 8.97 0.97
C GLN A 83 12.13 7.64 1.45
N MET A 84 12.86 6.93 0.59
CA MET A 84 13.43 5.61 0.91
C MET A 84 14.86 5.67 1.48
N ILE A 85 15.46 6.86 1.65
CA ILE A 85 16.89 7.00 2.00
C ILE A 85 17.17 7.98 3.16
N ASP A 86 16.18 8.68 3.70
CA ASP A 86 16.38 9.65 4.80
C ASP A 86 15.78 9.17 6.13
#